data_AF-B5EHY6-F1
#
_entry.id   AF-B5EHY6-F1
#
_cell.length_a   1.000
_cell.length_b   1.000
_cell.length_c   1.000
_cell.angle_alpha   90.00
_cell.angle_beta   90.00
_cell.angle_gamma   90.00
#
_symmetry.space_group_name_H-M   'P 1'
#
loop_
_entity.id
_entity.type
_entity.pdbx_description
1 polymer ?
#
loop_
_entity_poly.entity_id
_entity_poly.type
_entity_poly.pdbx_seq_one_letter_code
_entity_poly.pdbx_strand_id
1 'polypeptide(L)'
;MSPIRRFGTDRFSLPISTPGPLGHQDAASPDSPEWVIGETPGPLGFNDYADPSYRFRIEDGNSCRLTDKVPVPQHINRGLTAPSPDFLVLLLGKPRELYSNECERVTNPILASQMLVSQVGPFKVHGLRPAIESLKMILNEIRQEHPNVYASLGSSGMLCCRKQRGSPRISSHSWGTAIDINIKGALDERGDGRVQYGLTLIAPFFNRYGWVWGAAFRKEDGMHFEASKSKLLQWEAEGKIHSQRT
;
A
#
# COMPACT_ATOMS: atom_id res chain seq x y z
N MET A 1 -29.53 22.38 44.97
CA MET A 1 -28.30 21.68 45.39
C MET A 1 -28.55 20.19 45.26
N SER A 2 -28.13 19.61 44.13
CA SER A 2 -28.36 18.20 43.81
C SER A 2 -27.23 17.33 44.39
N PRO A 3 -27.52 16.17 44.99
CA PRO A 3 -26.49 15.31 45.54
C PRO A 3 -25.77 14.51 44.44
N ILE A 4 -24.45 14.48 44.56
CA ILE A 4 -23.51 13.68 43.76
C ILE A 4 -23.79 12.19 44.02
N ARG A 5 -24.18 11.43 42.99
CA ARG A 5 -24.23 9.97 43.04
C ARG A 5 -22.79 9.43 43.04
N ARG A 6 -22.39 8.76 44.13
CA ARG A 6 -21.19 7.93 44.19
C ARG A 6 -21.40 6.69 43.32
N PHE A 7 -20.49 6.44 42.39
CA PHE A 7 -20.41 5.16 41.67
C PHE A 7 -19.62 4.14 42.53
N GLY A 8 -20.16 2.91 42.62
CA GLY A 8 -19.43 1.66 42.91
C GLY A 8 -18.96 1.43 44.35
N THR A 9 -19.78 0.78 45.19
CA THR A 9 -19.33 0.19 46.47
C THR A 9 -19.76 -1.28 46.65
N ASP A 10 -20.20 -1.96 45.59
CA ASP A 10 -20.67 -3.34 45.68
C ASP A 10 -19.85 -4.29 44.80
N ARG A 11 -19.33 -5.37 45.39
CA ARG A 11 -18.47 -6.39 44.74
C ARG A 11 -19.25 -7.40 43.90
N PHE A 12 -20.59 -7.34 43.88
CA PHE A 12 -21.43 -8.29 43.14
C PHE A 12 -22.37 -7.67 42.10
N SER A 13 -22.23 -6.37 41.82
CA SER A 13 -22.97 -5.73 40.72
C SER A 13 -22.19 -5.87 39.41
N LEU A 14 -22.55 -6.84 38.56
CA LEU A 14 -21.96 -6.99 37.22
C LEU A 14 -22.34 -5.80 36.32
N PRO A 15 -21.38 -5.15 35.63
CA PRO A 15 -21.69 -4.14 34.62
C PRO A 15 -22.34 -4.77 33.36
N ILE A 16 -23.29 -4.05 32.75
CA ILE A 16 -24.00 -4.38 31.49
C ILE A 16 -23.10 -4.17 30.25
N SER A 17 -21.81 -4.49 30.36
CA SER A 17 -20.86 -4.20 29.27
C SER A 17 -20.20 -5.50 28.79
N THR A 18 -20.73 -6.07 27.71
CA THR A 18 -20.16 -7.21 27.01
C THR A 18 -18.99 -6.74 26.12
N PRO A 19 -17.81 -7.40 26.15
CA PRO A 19 -16.70 -7.04 25.26
C PRO A 19 -16.98 -7.41 23.80
N GLY A 20 -16.85 -6.45 22.88
CA GLY A 20 -16.94 -6.63 21.43
C GLY A 20 -16.07 -5.58 20.71
N PRO A 21 -15.64 -5.80 19.45
CA PRO A 21 -14.58 -5.02 18.84
C PRO A 21 -15.08 -3.67 18.33
N LEU A 22 -14.42 -2.60 18.78
CA LEU A 22 -14.38 -1.24 18.23
C LEU A 22 -15.72 -0.48 18.22
N GLY A 23 -15.91 0.36 19.24
CA GLY A 23 -16.90 1.42 19.21
C GLY A 23 -16.87 2.27 20.46
N HIS A 24 -16.57 3.57 20.28
CA HIS A 24 -16.70 4.68 21.24
C HIS A 24 -17.17 4.31 22.68
N GLN A 25 -16.24 4.45 23.65
CA GLN A 25 -16.38 4.10 25.08
C GLN A 25 -16.11 2.62 25.45
N ASP A 26 -14.99 2.05 25.00
CA ASP A 26 -14.48 0.75 25.43
C ASP A 26 -13.12 0.83 26.16
N ALA A 27 -12.76 -0.26 26.87
CA ALA A 27 -11.72 -0.32 27.91
C ALA A 27 -10.26 -0.35 27.39
N ALA A 28 -10.01 0.12 26.16
CA ALA A 28 -8.68 0.21 25.56
C ALA A 28 -8.07 1.63 25.65
N SER A 29 -8.61 2.49 26.53
CA SER A 29 -7.97 3.78 26.86
C SER A 29 -6.70 3.55 27.69
N PRO A 30 -5.59 4.26 27.44
CA PRO A 30 -4.34 4.15 28.22
C PRO A 30 -4.52 4.51 29.71
N ASP A 31 -5.62 5.18 30.06
CA ASP A 31 -5.95 5.57 31.43
C ASP A 31 -6.94 4.60 32.13
N SER A 32 -7.21 3.44 31.53
CA SER A 32 -8.15 2.45 32.11
C SER A 32 -7.50 1.66 33.26
N PRO A 33 -8.17 1.52 34.42
CA PRO A 33 -7.64 0.72 35.52
C PRO A 33 -7.47 -0.75 35.12
N GLU A 34 -6.33 -1.34 35.51
CA GLU A 34 -5.88 -2.68 35.14
C GLU A 34 -6.92 -3.79 35.37
N TRP A 35 -7.80 -3.62 36.36
CA TRP A 35 -8.84 -4.59 36.74
C TRP A 35 -10.12 -4.55 35.87
N VAL A 36 -10.21 -3.63 34.90
CA VAL A 36 -11.32 -3.53 33.93
C VAL A 36 -10.91 -4.13 32.57
N ILE A 37 -9.64 -4.47 32.39
CA ILE A 37 -9.12 -5.10 31.17
C ILE A 37 -9.52 -6.58 31.21
N GLY A 38 -10.45 -6.98 30.34
CA GLY A 38 -10.89 -8.37 30.26
C GLY A 38 -9.79 -9.29 29.70
N GLU A 39 -9.60 -10.46 30.31
CA GLU A 39 -8.67 -11.50 29.83
C GLU A 39 -9.22 -12.33 28.65
N THR A 40 -10.36 -11.96 28.06
CA THR A 40 -10.94 -12.69 26.93
C THR A 40 -10.00 -12.65 25.73
N PRO A 41 -9.46 -13.80 25.29
CA PRO A 41 -8.70 -13.86 24.05
C PRO A 41 -9.69 -13.59 22.91
N GLY A 42 -9.63 -12.39 22.34
CA GLY A 42 -10.20 -12.16 21.01
C GLY A 42 -9.60 -13.15 20.01
N PRO A 43 -10.25 -13.41 18.86
CA PRO A 43 -9.71 -14.30 17.85
C PRO A 43 -8.30 -13.81 17.52
N LEU A 44 -7.31 -14.66 17.82
CA LEU A 44 -5.88 -14.39 17.71
C LEU A 44 -5.61 -13.50 16.51
N GLY A 45 -5.33 -12.23 16.79
CA GLY A 45 -5.03 -11.21 15.81
C GLY A 45 -3.93 -11.71 14.89
N PHE A 46 -4.33 -12.09 13.68
CA PHE A 46 -3.40 -12.42 12.60
C PHE A 46 -3.61 -11.34 11.55
N ASN A 47 -2.64 -10.43 11.43
CA ASN A 47 -2.74 -9.16 10.68
C ASN A 47 -3.65 -8.08 11.29
N ASP A 48 -3.72 -7.95 12.61
CA ASP A 48 -4.24 -6.74 13.27
C ASP A 48 -3.24 -6.15 14.29
N TYR A 49 -3.60 -5.03 14.90
CA TYR A 49 -2.75 -4.32 15.86
C TYR A 49 -2.51 -5.07 17.19
N ALA A 50 -3.19 -6.20 17.43
CA ALA A 50 -3.03 -7.03 18.62
C ALA A 50 -2.09 -8.23 18.41
N ASP A 51 -1.58 -8.44 17.19
CA ASP A 51 -0.60 -9.50 16.89
C ASP A 51 0.75 -9.23 17.60
N PRO A 52 1.18 -10.07 18.57
CA PRO A 52 2.46 -9.88 19.26
C PRO A 52 3.68 -10.06 18.33
N SER A 53 3.51 -10.65 17.15
CA SER A 53 4.56 -10.67 16.11
C SER A 53 4.77 -9.30 15.46
N TYR A 54 3.82 -8.37 15.58
CA TYR A 54 4.00 -6.97 15.18
C TYR A 54 4.95 -6.21 16.11
N ARG A 55 5.08 -6.65 17.38
CA ARG A 55 6.03 -6.07 18.35
C ARG A 55 7.48 -6.54 18.17
N PHE A 56 7.73 -7.62 17.44
CA PHE A 56 9.10 -8.08 17.17
C PHE A 56 9.67 -7.43 15.90
N ARG A 57 10.16 -6.19 16.03
CA ARG A 57 11.36 -5.71 15.29
C ARG A 57 11.99 -4.41 15.81
N ILE A 58 11.64 -3.94 17.01
CA ILE A 58 12.41 -2.92 17.74
C ILE A 58 12.87 -3.54 19.07
N GLU A 59 13.57 -4.66 19.01
CA GLU A 59 14.34 -5.18 20.14
C GLU A 59 15.72 -5.57 19.62
N ASP A 60 16.51 -4.53 19.36
CA ASP A 60 17.97 -4.46 19.41
C ASP A 60 18.28 -2.97 19.35
N GLY A 61 19.24 -2.46 20.12
CA GLY A 61 19.54 -1.03 20.31
C GLY A 61 19.99 -0.23 19.07
N ASN A 62 19.55 -0.57 17.86
CA ASN A 62 19.75 0.16 16.62
C ASN A 62 18.40 0.34 15.89
N SER A 63 17.82 1.53 15.96
CA SER A 63 16.68 1.91 15.12
C SER A 63 17.12 1.94 13.65
N CYS A 64 16.58 1.04 12.81
CA CYS A 64 16.83 1.05 11.37
C CYS A 64 16.31 2.37 10.78
N ARG A 65 17.18 3.10 10.08
CA ARG A 65 16.78 4.27 9.30
C ARG A 65 15.94 3.78 8.11
N LEU A 66 15.00 4.61 7.67
CA LEU A 66 14.10 4.25 6.56
C LEU A 66 14.85 3.90 5.25
N THR A 67 16.07 4.41 5.08
CA THR A 67 16.92 4.14 3.91
C THR A 67 17.88 2.96 4.11
N ASP A 68 17.94 2.36 5.31
CA ASP A 68 18.81 1.22 5.56
C ASP A 68 18.33 -0.01 4.77
N LYS A 69 19.28 -0.77 4.24
CA LYS A 69 19.00 -1.95 3.41
C LYS A 69 18.77 -3.18 4.30
N VAL A 70 17.60 -3.78 4.17
CA VAL A 70 17.19 -5.00 4.89
C VAL A 70 16.84 -6.12 3.90
N PRO A 71 16.88 -7.40 4.31
CA PRO A 71 16.42 -8.49 3.45
C PRO A 71 14.95 -8.31 3.04
N VAL A 72 14.62 -8.76 1.83
CA VAL A 72 13.22 -8.79 1.35
C VAL A 72 12.38 -9.63 2.33
N PRO A 73 11.27 -9.09 2.88
CA PRO A 73 10.38 -9.86 3.74
C PRO A 73 9.80 -11.07 3.03
N GLN A 74 9.58 -12.16 3.77
CA GLN A 74 8.86 -13.31 3.25
C GLN A 74 7.37 -13.01 3.15
N HIS A 75 6.64 -13.85 2.40
CA HIS A 75 5.18 -13.83 2.36
C HIS A 75 4.53 -12.53 1.85
N ILE A 76 5.24 -11.74 1.05
CA ILE A 76 4.70 -10.59 0.34
C ILE A 76 3.83 -11.03 -0.85
N ASN A 77 2.93 -10.14 -1.31
CA ASN A 77 2.06 -10.36 -2.48
C ASN A 77 1.13 -11.59 -2.42
N ARG A 78 0.71 -12.02 -1.22
CA ARG A 78 -0.20 -13.18 -1.07
C ARG A 78 -1.46 -13.02 -1.92
N GLY A 79 -1.69 -13.96 -2.84
CA GLY A 79 -2.84 -13.95 -3.75
C GLY A 79 -2.80 -12.89 -4.86
N LEU A 80 -1.72 -12.12 -4.98
CA LEU A 80 -1.55 -11.10 -6.00
C LEU A 80 -0.62 -11.58 -7.11
N THR A 81 -0.90 -11.16 -8.34
CA THR A 81 -0.07 -11.48 -9.50
C THR A 81 0.11 -10.24 -10.36
N ALA A 82 1.36 -9.98 -10.74
CA ALA A 82 1.75 -8.94 -11.68
C ALA A 82 1.05 -9.14 -13.02
N PRO A 83 0.44 -8.10 -13.63
CA PRO A 83 -0.09 -8.22 -14.99
C PRO A 83 1.05 -8.41 -16.00
N SER A 84 0.85 -9.28 -17.00
CA SER A 84 1.80 -9.35 -18.11
C SER A 84 1.62 -8.14 -19.04
N PRO A 85 2.67 -7.71 -19.77
CA PRO A 85 2.53 -6.67 -20.79
C PRO A 85 1.45 -7.01 -21.83
N ASP A 86 1.33 -8.27 -22.25
CA ASP A 86 0.31 -8.71 -23.21
C ASP A 86 -1.11 -8.57 -22.64
N PHE A 87 -1.28 -8.85 -21.34
CA PHE A 87 -2.55 -8.62 -20.66
C PHE A 87 -2.88 -7.13 -20.59
N LEU A 88 -1.91 -6.26 -20.32
CA LEU A 88 -2.12 -4.81 -20.31
C LEU A 88 -2.45 -4.29 -21.71
N VAL A 89 -1.80 -4.79 -22.76
CA VAL A 89 -2.15 -4.47 -24.15
C VAL A 89 -3.57 -4.91 -24.47
N LEU A 90 -3.95 -6.12 -24.08
CA LEU A 90 -5.30 -6.65 -24.29
C LEU A 90 -6.35 -5.79 -23.56
N LEU A 91 -6.11 -5.44 -22.29
CA LEU A 91 -7.07 -4.71 -21.46
C LEU A 91 -7.17 -3.22 -21.81
N LEU A 92 -6.03 -2.55 -21.99
CA LEU A 92 -5.91 -1.09 -22.04
C LEU A 92 -5.41 -0.57 -23.38
N GLY A 93 -5.21 -1.46 -24.37
CA GLY A 93 -4.59 -1.15 -25.64
C GLY A 93 -3.08 -0.89 -25.51
N LYS A 94 -2.41 -0.74 -26.66
CA LYS A 94 -1.02 -0.25 -26.66
C LYS A 94 -1.02 1.24 -26.30
N PRO A 95 -0.18 1.70 -25.36
CA PRO A 95 -0.04 3.12 -25.05
C PRO A 95 0.40 3.97 -26.25
N ARG A 96 1.17 3.35 -27.16
CA ARG A 96 1.71 3.95 -28.38
C ARG A 96 2.27 2.88 -29.32
N GLU A 97 2.54 3.27 -30.56
CA GLU A 97 3.05 2.35 -31.60
C GLU A 97 4.56 2.12 -31.51
N LEU A 98 5.33 3.19 -31.26
CA LEU A 98 6.79 3.15 -31.21
C LEU A 98 7.27 3.47 -29.80
N TYR A 99 8.37 2.82 -29.39
CA TYR A 99 8.96 2.99 -28.06
C TYR A 99 10.47 3.19 -28.18
N SER A 100 10.99 4.19 -27.48
CA SER A 100 12.41 4.35 -27.24
C SER A 100 12.81 3.94 -25.81
N ASN A 101 14.04 4.28 -25.43
CA ASN A 101 14.54 4.09 -24.07
C ASN A 101 14.19 5.27 -23.14
N GLU A 102 13.66 6.36 -23.70
CA GLU A 102 13.28 7.57 -22.99
C GLU A 102 11.86 7.46 -22.44
N CYS A 103 11.56 8.31 -21.46
CA CYS A 103 10.23 8.40 -20.90
C CYS A 103 9.31 9.21 -21.81
N GLU A 104 8.39 8.55 -22.50
CA GLU A 104 7.53 9.21 -23.49
C GLU A 104 6.05 9.26 -23.07
N ARG A 105 5.27 10.08 -23.76
CA ARG A 105 3.83 10.27 -23.53
C ARG A 105 2.98 9.17 -24.20
N VAL A 106 1.78 8.96 -23.67
CA VAL A 106 0.74 8.14 -24.30
C VAL A 106 0.23 8.83 -25.56
N THR A 107 0.06 8.08 -26.64
CA THR A 107 -0.55 8.57 -27.90
C THR A 107 -1.87 7.85 -28.23
N ASN A 108 -2.18 6.74 -27.55
CA ASN A 108 -3.49 6.10 -27.67
C ASN A 108 -4.59 6.98 -27.04
N PRO A 109 -5.57 7.46 -27.83
CA PRO A 109 -6.58 8.41 -27.35
C PRO A 109 -7.54 7.80 -26.33
N ILE A 110 -7.84 6.50 -26.45
CA ILE A 110 -8.73 5.79 -25.52
C ILE A 110 -8.05 5.62 -24.17
N LEU A 111 -6.75 5.32 -24.14
CA LEU A 111 -6.00 5.25 -22.89
C LEU A 111 -5.80 6.64 -22.28
N ALA A 112 -5.42 7.63 -23.10
CA ALA A 112 -5.14 8.99 -22.64
C ALA A 112 -6.37 9.66 -22.00
N SER A 113 -7.58 9.42 -22.51
CA SER A 113 -8.82 9.99 -21.94
C SER A 113 -9.14 9.47 -20.53
N GLN A 114 -8.54 8.35 -20.13
CA GLN A 114 -8.73 7.72 -18.81
C GLN A 114 -7.66 8.13 -17.80
N MET A 115 -6.68 8.94 -18.21
CA MET A 115 -5.58 9.40 -17.35
C MET A 115 -5.85 10.77 -16.76
N LEU A 116 -5.26 11.05 -15.60
CA LEU A 116 -5.18 12.39 -15.06
C LEU A 116 -3.85 12.65 -14.36
N VAL A 117 -3.59 13.94 -14.09
CA VAL A 117 -2.53 14.36 -13.18
C VAL A 117 -3.17 14.79 -11.86
N SER A 118 -2.75 14.22 -10.72
CA SER A 118 -3.32 14.52 -9.41
C SER A 118 -2.28 14.50 -8.29
N GLN A 119 -2.53 15.28 -7.25
CA GLN A 119 -1.82 15.14 -5.97
C GLN A 119 -2.39 13.92 -5.25
N VAL A 120 -1.53 12.98 -4.84
CA VAL A 120 -1.95 11.73 -4.15
C VAL A 120 -1.58 11.70 -2.67
N GLY A 121 -0.96 12.75 -2.18
CA GLY A 121 -0.45 12.84 -0.81
C GLY A 121 0.78 13.74 -0.78
N PRO A 122 2.00 13.21 -0.58
CA PRO A 122 3.21 14.03 -0.54
C PRO A 122 3.75 14.40 -1.93
N PHE A 123 3.24 13.80 -3.00
CA PHE A 123 3.69 14.05 -4.38
C PHE A 123 2.55 14.02 -5.41
N LYS A 124 2.84 14.55 -6.60
CA LYS A 124 1.95 14.57 -7.77
C LYS A 124 2.32 13.43 -8.71
N VAL A 125 1.30 12.80 -9.30
CA VAL A 125 1.48 11.72 -10.28
C VAL A 125 0.64 11.96 -11.52
N HIS A 126 1.06 11.37 -12.64
CA HIS A 126 0.27 11.22 -13.86
C HIS A 126 0.06 9.72 -14.09
N GLY A 127 -1.18 9.28 -14.28
CA GLY A 127 -1.49 7.86 -14.44
C GLY A 127 -2.97 7.58 -14.65
N LEU A 128 -3.33 6.30 -14.65
CA LEU A 128 -4.70 5.82 -14.85
C LEU A 128 -5.58 6.26 -13.66
N ARG A 129 -6.77 6.80 -13.92
CA ARG A 129 -7.64 7.38 -12.89
C ARG A 129 -7.91 6.46 -11.69
N PRO A 130 -8.42 5.23 -11.84
CA PRO A 130 -8.62 4.33 -10.70
C PRO A 130 -7.34 3.99 -9.93
N ALA A 131 -6.18 3.95 -10.60
CA ALA A 131 -4.90 3.73 -9.93
C ALA A 131 -4.51 4.93 -9.05
N ILE A 132 -4.72 6.16 -9.53
CA ILE A 132 -4.51 7.38 -8.75
C ILE A 132 -5.44 7.44 -7.52
N GLU A 133 -6.71 7.11 -7.69
CA GLU A 133 -7.65 7.08 -6.57
C GLU A 133 -7.27 5.99 -5.54
N SER A 134 -6.82 4.83 -6.00
CA SER A 134 -6.27 3.80 -5.11
C SER A 134 -5.03 4.28 -4.35
N LEU A 135 -4.13 5.01 -5.00
CA LEU A 135 -2.93 5.56 -4.35
C LEU A 135 -3.27 6.58 -3.27
N LYS A 136 -4.30 7.43 -3.48
CA LYS A 136 -4.77 8.37 -2.44
C LYS A 136 -5.21 7.64 -1.18
N MET A 137 -5.93 6.53 -1.32
CA MET A 137 -6.39 5.73 -0.19
C MET A 137 -5.22 5.08 0.56
N ILE A 138 -4.31 4.43 -0.19
CA ILE A 138 -3.10 3.80 0.36
C ILE A 138 -2.26 4.84 1.14
N LEU A 139 -1.98 5.98 0.52
CA LEU A 139 -1.14 7.03 1.11
C LEU A 139 -1.84 7.70 2.30
N ASN A 140 -3.17 7.79 2.30
CA ASN A 140 -3.91 8.29 3.46
C ASN A 140 -3.83 7.33 4.65
N GLU A 141 -3.93 6.02 4.45
CA GLU A 141 -3.72 5.04 5.53
C GLU A 141 -2.28 5.09 6.06
N ILE A 142 -1.28 5.14 5.18
CA ILE A 142 0.13 5.26 5.61
C ILE A 142 0.34 6.55 6.41
N ARG A 143 -0.32 7.65 6.06
CA ARG A 143 -0.27 8.91 6.82
C ARG A 143 -0.82 8.77 8.24
N GLN A 144 -1.89 7.98 8.39
CA GLN A 144 -2.56 7.76 9.68
C GLN A 144 -1.74 6.82 10.57
N GLU A 145 -1.23 5.73 10.01
CA GLU A 145 -0.55 4.67 10.77
C GLU A 145 0.97 4.90 10.93
N HIS A 146 1.61 5.50 9.93
CA HIS A 146 3.06 5.72 9.86
C HIS A 146 3.42 7.13 9.37
N PRO A 147 3.06 8.20 10.11
CA PRO A 147 3.23 9.59 9.67
C PRO A 147 4.70 9.95 9.33
N ASN A 148 5.66 9.39 10.07
CA ASN A 148 7.10 9.60 9.82
C ASN A 148 7.57 8.97 8.50
N VAL A 149 7.02 7.80 8.15
CA VAL A 149 7.30 7.13 6.87
C VAL A 149 6.66 7.94 5.75
N TYR A 150 5.38 8.32 5.90
CA TYR A 150 4.63 9.14 4.95
C TYR A 150 5.37 10.44 4.59
N ALA A 151 5.86 11.17 5.59
CA ALA A 151 6.61 12.41 5.40
C ALA A 151 7.93 12.22 4.62
N SER A 152 8.44 10.99 4.57
CA SER A 152 9.66 10.64 3.86
C SER A 152 9.39 10.12 2.44
N LEU A 153 8.14 9.90 2.03
CA LEU A 153 7.83 9.32 0.72
C LEU A 153 7.95 10.34 -0.40
N GLY A 154 8.58 9.91 -1.50
CA GLY A 154 8.54 10.55 -2.80
C GLY A 154 8.16 9.54 -3.89
N SER A 155 8.02 10.03 -5.13
CA SER A 155 7.86 9.16 -6.30
C SER A 155 8.93 9.46 -7.34
N SER A 156 9.38 8.42 -8.03
CA SER A 156 10.25 8.50 -9.21
C SER A 156 9.49 8.23 -10.52
N GLY A 157 8.16 8.33 -10.48
CA GLY A 157 7.30 8.30 -11.67
C GLY A 157 6.23 7.20 -11.62
N MET A 158 5.07 7.53 -12.18
CA MET A 158 3.95 6.61 -12.39
C MET A 158 3.79 6.32 -13.89
N LEU A 159 3.37 7.30 -14.68
CA LEU A 159 3.32 7.19 -16.14
C LEU A 159 4.70 7.41 -16.78
N CYS A 160 5.15 6.41 -17.54
CA CYS A 160 6.35 6.52 -18.36
C CYS A 160 6.31 5.51 -19.52
N CYS A 161 6.00 5.96 -20.73
CA CYS A 161 5.84 5.05 -21.87
C CYS A 161 7.20 4.66 -22.46
N ARG A 162 7.72 3.51 -22.06
CA ARG A 162 9.02 2.99 -22.50
C ARG A 162 9.09 1.47 -22.42
N LYS A 163 10.12 0.91 -23.03
CA LYS A 163 10.50 -0.49 -22.79
C LYS A 163 11.17 -0.65 -21.42
N GLN A 164 11.04 -1.84 -20.85
CA GLN A 164 11.81 -2.24 -19.68
C GLN A 164 13.32 -2.20 -20.00
N ARG A 165 14.14 -1.71 -19.07
CA ARG A 165 15.60 -1.59 -19.30
C ARG A 165 16.19 -2.98 -19.60
N GLY A 166 16.85 -3.13 -20.75
CA GLY A 166 17.47 -4.39 -21.18
C GLY A 166 16.47 -5.46 -21.62
N SER A 167 15.22 -5.10 -21.93
CA SER A 167 14.17 -6.03 -22.35
C SER A 167 13.35 -5.42 -23.49
N PRO A 168 12.87 -6.23 -24.46
CA PRO A 168 11.98 -5.74 -25.51
C PRO A 168 10.55 -5.48 -25.00
N ARG A 169 10.23 -5.90 -23.78
CA ARG A 169 8.89 -5.80 -23.19
C ARG A 169 8.55 -4.37 -22.80
N ILE A 170 7.30 -3.98 -23.01
CA ILE A 170 6.78 -2.68 -22.58
C ILE A 170 6.68 -2.67 -21.04
N SER A 171 7.10 -1.57 -20.42
CA SER A 171 7.01 -1.38 -18.97
C SER A 171 5.57 -1.13 -18.53
N SER A 172 5.14 -1.69 -17.40
CA SER A 172 3.82 -1.43 -16.78
C SER A 172 3.57 0.07 -16.51
N HIS A 173 4.63 0.84 -16.29
CA HIS A 173 4.55 2.30 -16.21
C HIS A 173 3.93 2.95 -17.45
N SER A 174 3.99 2.30 -18.62
CA SER A 174 3.44 2.85 -19.86
C SER A 174 1.91 2.99 -19.83
N TRP A 175 1.23 2.29 -18.92
CA TRP A 175 -0.22 2.38 -18.72
C TRP A 175 -0.62 3.24 -17.52
N GLY A 176 0.35 3.81 -16.79
CA GLY A 176 0.07 4.53 -15.56
C GLY A 176 -0.60 3.64 -14.50
N THR A 177 -0.28 2.34 -14.49
CA THR A 177 -0.77 1.33 -13.53
C THR A 177 0.32 0.86 -12.56
N ALA A 178 1.51 1.46 -12.66
CA ALA A 178 2.66 1.19 -11.81
C ALA A 178 3.29 2.50 -11.33
N ILE A 179 3.98 2.46 -10.19
CA ILE A 179 4.65 3.60 -9.57
C ILE A 179 5.94 3.15 -8.91
N ASP A 180 6.98 3.96 -9.06
CA ASP A 180 8.22 3.82 -8.29
C ASP A 180 8.19 4.81 -7.11
N ILE A 181 8.39 4.30 -5.90
CA ILE A 181 8.43 5.05 -4.65
C ILE A 181 9.89 5.20 -4.20
N ASN A 182 10.26 6.41 -3.75
CA ASN A 182 11.55 6.66 -3.11
C ASN A 182 11.36 7.06 -1.64
N ILE A 183 12.39 6.83 -0.84
CA ILE A 183 12.45 7.26 0.56
C ILE A 183 13.48 8.38 0.66
N LYS A 184 13.05 9.57 1.10
CA LYS A 184 13.89 10.78 1.23
C LYS A 184 14.63 11.12 -0.07
N GLY A 185 13.99 10.92 -1.22
CA GLY A 185 14.59 11.16 -2.54
C GLY A 185 15.54 10.07 -3.03
N ALA A 186 15.84 9.04 -2.22
CA ALA A 186 16.72 7.94 -2.59
C ALA A 186 15.93 6.75 -3.15
N LEU A 187 16.29 6.31 -4.36
CA LEU A 187 15.78 5.07 -4.94
C LEU A 187 16.47 3.85 -4.32
N ASP A 188 15.74 2.74 -4.29
CA ASP A 188 16.28 1.46 -3.92
C ASP A 188 17.14 0.88 -5.04
N GLU A 189 18.26 0.25 -4.68
CA GLU A 189 19.14 -0.41 -5.64
C GLU A 189 18.52 -1.73 -6.13
N ARG A 190 18.29 -1.83 -7.44
CA ARG A 190 17.58 -2.94 -8.05
C ARG A 190 18.43 -4.20 -8.19
N GLY A 191 18.01 -5.29 -7.55
CA GLY A 191 18.57 -6.63 -7.72
C GLY A 191 19.78 -6.93 -6.83
N ASP A 192 19.94 -6.19 -5.72
CA ASP A 192 20.94 -6.46 -4.69
C ASP A 192 20.45 -7.48 -3.63
N GLY A 193 19.20 -7.95 -3.76
CA GLY A 193 18.57 -8.89 -2.84
C GLY A 193 18.12 -8.27 -1.51
N ARG A 194 18.12 -6.94 -1.42
CA ARG A 194 17.74 -6.15 -0.26
C ARG A 194 16.82 -5.02 -0.69
N VAL A 195 16.13 -4.42 0.27
CA VAL A 195 15.24 -3.28 0.05
C VAL A 195 15.44 -2.26 1.15
N GLN A 196 15.19 -0.98 0.87
CA GLN A 196 15.14 0.03 1.91
C GLN A 196 14.04 -0.31 2.94
N TYR A 197 14.35 -0.18 4.23
CA TYR A 197 13.47 -0.51 5.34
C TYR A 197 12.11 0.20 5.23
N GLY A 198 12.07 1.47 4.83
CA GLY A 198 10.83 2.23 4.64
C GLY A 198 9.88 1.61 3.62
N LEU A 199 10.40 0.92 2.60
CA LEU A 199 9.58 0.21 1.60
C LEU A 199 8.89 -1.01 2.22
N THR A 200 9.55 -1.69 3.18
CA THR A 200 8.96 -2.81 3.91
C THR A 200 7.76 -2.39 4.77
N LEU A 201 7.75 -1.14 5.24
CA LEU A 201 6.67 -0.60 6.07
C LEU A 201 5.43 -0.23 5.26
N ILE A 202 5.59 0.20 4.00
CA ILE A 202 4.45 0.59 3.15
C ILE A 202 3.90 -0.56 2.31
N ALA A 203 4.70 -1.58 2.00
CA ALA A 203 4.29 -2.68 1.13
C ALA A 203 3.01 -3.42 1.57
N PRO A 204 2.76 -3.66 2.88
CA PRO A 204 1.50 -4.25 3.32
C PRO A 204 0.27 -3.42 2.93
N PHE A 205 0.34 -2.09 2.98
CA PHE A 205 -0.75 -1.21 2.55
C PHE A 205 -1.03 -1.38 1.06
N PHE A 206 0.01 -1.37 0.23
CA PHE A 206 -0.13 -1.63 -1.20
C PHE A 206 -0.77 -2.99 -1.48
N ASN A 207 -0.30 -4.05 -0.81
CA ASN A 207 -0.84 -5.41 -0.96
C ASN A 207 -2.33 -5.49 -0.56
N ARG A 208 -2.76 -4.87 0.56
CA ARG A 208 -4.18 -4.82 0.96
C ARG A 208 -5.07 -4.18 -0.12
N TYR A 209 -4.54 -3.17 -0.80
CA TYR A 209 -5.19 -2.51 -1.92
C TYR A 209 -4.96 -3.21 -3.26
N GLY A 210 -4.45 -4.44 -3.29
CA GLY A 210 -4.31 -5.24 -4.51
C GLY A 210 -3.19 -4.79 -5.45
N TRP A 211 -2.18 -4.08 -4.93
CA TRP A 211 -0.94 -3.75 -5.63
C TRP A 211 0.15 -4.77 -5.31
N VAL A 212 0.83 -5.23 -6.34
CA VAL A 212 2.01 -6.10 -6.28
C VAL A 212 3.23 -5.24 -5.99
N TRP A 213 4.07 -5.72 -5.08
CA TRP A 213 5.38 -5.14 -4.80
C TRP A 213 6.48 -5.85 -5.58
N GLY A 214 7.30 -5.09 -6.30
CA GLY A 214 8.38 -5.57 -7.18
C GLY A 214 9.55 -6.24 -6.45
N ALA A 215 9.64 -6.13 -5.13
CA ALA A 215 10.64 -6.85 -4.34
C ALA A 215 10.56 -8.38 -4.50
N ALA A 216 9.39 -8.91 -4.87
CA ALA A 216 9.18 -10.34 -5.14
C ALA A 216 9.61 -10.80 -6.54
N PHE A 217 10.02 -9.88 -7.42
CA PHE A 217 10.36 -10.23 -8.80
C PHE A 217 11.67 -11.00 -8.88
N ARG A 218 11.82 -11.79 -9.96
CA ARG A 218 13.06 -12.57 -10.22
C ARG A 218 14.31 -11.70 -10.17
N LYS A 219 14.23 -10.49 -10.72
CA LYS A 219 15.16 -9.41 -10.41
C LYS A 219 14.38 -8.43 -9.55
N GLU A 220 14.65 -8.50 -8.25
CA GLU A 220 14.10 -7.65 -7.19
C GLU A 220 14.11 -6.18 -7.64
N ASP A 221 13.01 -5.48 -7.36
CA ASP A 221 12.77 -4.07 -7.70
C ASP A 221 11.93 -3.41 -6.60
N GLY A 222 12.57 -3.09 -5.48
CA GLY A 222 11.93 -2.70 -4.23
C GLY A 222 11.21 -1.36 -4.29
N MET A 223 11.63 -0.46 -5.17
CA MET A 223 10.92 0.80 -5.39
C MET A 223 9.58 0.61 -6.12
N HIS A 224 9.39 -0.50 -6.83
CA HIS A 224 8.32 -0.69 -7.80
C HIS A 224 7.04 -1.27 -7.19
N PHE A 225 5.90 -0.63 -7.45
CA PHE A 225 4.57 -1.14 -7.13
C PHE A 225 3.67 -1.08 -8.37
N GLU A 226 2.88 -2.13 -8.62
CA GLU A 226 1.93 -2.13 -9.74
C GLU A 226 0.58 -2.75 -9.37
N ALA A 227 -0.51 -2.24 -9.96
CA ALA A 227 -1.83 -2.81 -9.77
C ALA A 227 -1.83 -4.27 -10.27
N SER A 228 -2.29 -5.21 -9.43
CA SER A 228 -2.35 -6.62 -9.80
C SER A 228 -3.32 -6.87 -10.97
N LYS A 229 -3.15 -8.00 -11.66
CA LYS A 229 -4.12 -8.46 -12.67
C LYS A 229 -5.55 -8.50 -12.13
N SER A 230 -5.73 -9.01 -10.91
CA SER A 230 -7.05 -9.09 -10.27
C SER A 230 -7.65 -7.70 -9.99
N LYS A 231 -6.83 -6.73 -9.58
CA LYS A 231 -7.27 -5.36 -9.32
C LYS A 231 -7.68 -4.64 -10.61
N LEU A 232 -6.94 -4.85 -11.70
CA LEU A 232 -7.28 -4.29 -13.00
C LEU A 232 -8.62 -4.85 -13.52
N LEU A 233 -8.83 -6.16 -13.40
CA LEU A 233 -10.11 -6.80 -13.74
C LEU A 233 -11.25 -6.31 -12.85
N GLN A 234 -10.99 -6.08 -11.56
CA GLN A 234 -11.97 -5.47 -10.66
C GLN A 234 -12.38 -4.07 -11.14
N TRP A 235 -11.41 -3.20 -11.46
CA TRP A 235 -11.73 -1.85 -11.94
C TRP A 235 -12.49 -1.85 -13.27
N GLU A 236 -12.19 -2.80 -14.16
CA GLU A 236 -12.96 -3.01 -15.37
C GLU A 236 -14.41 -3.44 -15.07
N ALA A 237 -14.62 -4.43 -14.20
CA ALA A 237 -15.94 -4.90 -13.80
C ALA A 237 -16.78 -3.80 -13.11
N GLU A 238 -16.12 -2.88 -12.40
CA GLU A 238 -16.73 -1.70 -11.77
C GLU A 238 -16.98 -0.55 -12.77
N GLY A 239 -16.63 -0.69 -14.05
CA GLY A 239 -16.78 0.35 -15.07
C GLY A 239 -15.81 1.54 -14.92
N LYS A 240 -14.75 1.39 -14.10
CA LYS A 240 -13.73 2.43 -13.88
C LYS A 240 -12.66 2.46 -14.97
N ILE A 241 -12.59 1.41 -15.78
CA ILE A 241 -11.72 1.30 -16.95
C ILE A 241 -12.59 1.04 -18.17
N HIS A 242 -12.40 1.84 -19.21
CA HIS A 242 -12.90 1.54 -20.55
C HIS A 242 -11.95 0.54 -21.21
N SER A 243 -12.34 -0.73 -21.14
CA SER A 243 -11.62 -1.88 -21.69
C SER A 243 -11.53 -1.84 -23.20
N GLN A 244 -10.41 -2.29 -23.74
CA GLN A 244 -10.16 -2.49 -25.18
C GLN A 244 -10.10 -3.97 -25.56
N ARG A 245 -10.57 -4.86 -24.67
CA ARG A 245 -10.74 -6.29 -24.96
C ARG A 245 -11.89 -6.47 -25.97
N THR A 246 -11.58 -7.04 -27.13
CA THR A 246 -12.55 -7.51 -28.13
C THR A 246 -12.85 -8.98 -27.92
#